data_AF-A0A7W1XRG4-F1
#
_entry.id   AF-A0A7W1XRG4-F1
#
_cell.length_a   1.000
_cell.length_b   1.000
_cell.length_c   1.000
_cell.angle_alpha   90.00
_cell.angle_beta   90.00
_cell.angle_gamma   90.00
#
_symmetry.space_group_name_H-M   'P 1'
#
loop_
_entity.id
_entity.type
_entity.pdbx_description
1 polymer ?
#
loop_
_entity_poly.entity_id
_entity_poly.type
_entity_poly.pdbx_seq_one_letter_code
_entity_poly.pdbx_strand_id
1 'polypeptide(L)' 'MSIRYWYDQTDHKIIVIHCASGKTKEITNLSRIKRFCEAQATTLEECKQVQFGEDRLGLFKRWKLWKVK' A
#
# COMPACT_ATOMS: atom_id res chain seq x y z
N MET A 1 -11.06 -3.67 -4.09
CA MET A 1 -10.09 -4.77 -3.81
C MET A 1 -9.51 -4.49 -2.43
N SER A 2 -9.90 -5.27 -1.42
CA SER A 2 -9.69 -4.89 -0.02
C SER A 2 -8.27 -5.18 0.44
N ILE A 3 -7.67 -4.20 1.11
CA ILE A 3 -6.31 -4.26 1.65
C ILE A 3 -6.30 -3.97 3.14
N ARG A 4 -5.33 -4.55 3.83
CA ARG A 4 -4.92 -4.20 5.18
C ARG A 4 -3.54 -3.59 5.10
N TYR A 5 -3.29 -2.49 5.80
CA TYR A 5 -1.98 -1.85 5.77
C TYR A 5 -1.61 -1.22 7.10
N TRP A 6 -0.31 -1.07 7.34
CA TRP A 6 0.23 -0.32 8.46
C TRP A 6 1.64 0.17 8.13
N TYR A 7 2.06 1.22 8.83
CA TYR A 7 3.40 1.77 8.80
C TYR A 7 4.24 1.08 9.86
N ASP A 8 5.27 0.39 9.41
CA ASP A 8 6.32 -0.14 10.27
C ASP A 8 7.36 0.96 10.54
N GLN A 9 7.46 1.35 11.81
CA GLN A 9 8.35 2.41 12.25
C GLN A 9 9.81 1.97 12.29
N THR A 10 10.08 0.66 12.44
CA THR A 10 11.44 0.12 12.54
C THR A 10 12.16 0.20 11.18
N ASP A 11 11.53 -0.29 10.11
CA ASP A 11 12.11 -0.26 8.76
C ASP A 11 11.64 0.95 7.92
N HIS A 12 10.88 1.87 8.51
CA HIS A 12 10.29 3.04 7.84
C HIS A 12 9.55 2.71 6.53
N LYS A 13 8.68 1.70 6.57
CA LYS A 13 7.96 1.19 5.38
C LYS A 13 6.47 1.01 5.64
N ILE A 14 5.66 1.11 4.59
CA ILE A 14 4.25 0.67 4.67
C ILE A 14 4.17 -0.77 4.18
N ILE A 15 3.62 -1.64 5.02
CA ILE A 15 3.26 -3.00 4.65
C ILE A 15 1.80 -2.99 4.22
N VAL A 16 1.52 -3.55 3.03
CA VAL A 16 0.17 -3.65 2.47
C VAL A 16 -0.11 -5.11 2.14
N ILE A 17 -1.21 -5.64 2.66
CA ILE A 17 -1.66 -7.02 2.45
C ILE A 17 -3.00 -6.99 1.72
N HIS A 18 -3.10 -7.73 0.61
CA HIS A 18 -4.38 -7.96 -0.06
C HIS A 18 -5.17 -9.03 0.69
N CYS A 19 -6.30 -8.65 1.29
CA CYS A 19 -7.06 -9.50 2.21
C CYS A 19 -7.49 -10.84 1.59
N ALA A 20 -7.92 -10.85 0.33
CA ALA A 20 -8.44 -12.08 -0.29
C ALA A 20 -7.35 -13.07 -0.71
N SER A 21 -6.12 -12.62 -0.98
CA SER A 21 -5.04 -13.50 -1.48
C SER A 21 -3.87 -13.68 -0.52
N GLY A 22 -3.84 -12.92 0.58
CA GLY A 22 -2.69 -12.87 1.50
C GLY A 22 -1.42 -12.26 0.91
N LYS A 23 -1.41 -11.87 -0.38
CA LYS A 23 -0.25 -11.24 -1.01
C LYS A 23 0.13 -9.95 -0.29
N THR A 24 1.41 -9.83 -0.01
CA THR A 24 1.99 -8.68 0.69
C THR A 24 2.84 -7.85 -0.27
N LYS A 25 2.83 -6.54 -0.10
CA LYS A 25 3.71 -5.58 -0.75
C LYS A 25 4.23 -4.60 0.26
N GLU A 26 5.48 -4.19 0.08
CA GLU A 26 6.13 -3.19 0.92
C GLU A 26 6.38 -1.91 0.13
N ILE A 27 6.20 -0.77 0.79
CA ILE A 27 6.46 0.56 0.23
C ILE A 27 7.50 1.22 1.13
N THR A 28 8.75 1.26 0.68
CA THR A 28 9.90 1.80 1.44
C THR A 28 10.27 3.24 1.04
N ASN A 29 9.90 3.66 -0.16
CA ASN A 29 10.25 5.00 -0.65
C ASN A 29 9.31 6.07 -0.06
N LEU A 30 9.87 7.06 0.65
CA LEU A 30 9.11 8.15 1.29
C LEU A 30 8.12 8.87 0.37
N SER A 31 8.47 9.12 -0.90
CA SER A 31 7.53 9.76 -1.85
C SER A 31 6.33 8.87 -2.16
N ARG A 32 6.54 7.55 -2.24
CA ARG A 32 5.48 6.56 -2.46
C ARG A 32 4.65 6.34 -1.19
N ILE A 33 5.27 6.43 -0.01
CA ILE A 33 4.59 6.39 1.29
C ILE A 33 3.63 7.57 1.40
N LYS A 34 4.10 8.81 1.16
CA LYS A 34 3.23 10.00 1.15
C LYS A 34 2.07 9.85 0.17
N ARG A 35 2.35 9.45 -1.07
CA ARG A 35 1.32 9.18 -2.08
C ARG A 35 0.32 8.11 -1.66
N PHE A 36 0.78 7.07 -0.95
CA PHE A 36 -0.10 6.02 -0.43
C PHE A 36 -1.03 6.58 0.66
N CYS A 37 -0.49 7.33 1.63
CA CYS A 37 -1.25 8.00 2.68
C CYS A 37 -2.31 8.95 2.09
N GLU A 38 -1.93 9.78 1.12
CA GLU A 38 -2.85 10.67 0.39
C GLU A 38 -3.96 9.88 -0.31
N ALA A 39 -3.62 8.79 -1.01
CA ALA A 39 -4.61 7.96 -1.69
C ALA A 39 -5.60 7.32 -0.71
N GLN A 40 -5.15 6.95 0.49
CA GLN A 40 -6.00 6.41 1.55
C GLN A 40 -6.70 7.49 2.39
N ALA A 41 -6.43 8.78 2.15
CA ALA A 41 -6.89 9.88 2.98
C ALA A 41 -6.56 9.70 4.47
N THR A 42 -5.35 9.21 4.76
CA THR A 42 -4.84 8.96 6.10
C THR A 42 -3.49 9.63 6.30
N THR A 43 -3.08 9.80 7.55
CA THR A 43 -1.76 10.29 7.93
C THR A 43 -0.80 9.14 8.25
N LEU A 44 0.50 9.44 8.23
CA LEU A 44 1.52 8.47 8.63
C LEU A 44 1.35 8.01 10.10
N GLU A 45 0.82 8.89 10.96
CA GLU A 45 0.59 8.58 12.37
C GLU A 45 -0.56 7.61 12.57
N GLU A 46 -1.67 7.79 11.85
CA GLU A 46 -2.79 6.85 11.85
C GLU A 46 -2.41 5.49 11.27
N CYS A 47 -1.45 5.47 10.34
CA CYS A 47 -0.90 4.24 9.78
C CYS A 47 -0.06 3.44 10.79
N LYS A 48 0.33 3.97 11.96
CA LYS A 48 1.05 3.18 12.98
C LYS A 48 0.20 2.00 13.48
N GLN A 49 -1.12 2.10 13.37
CA GLN A 49 -2.05 1.01 13.64
C GLN A 49 -2.45 0.30 12.35
N VAL A 50 -2.96 -0.91 12.49
CA VAL A 50 -3.49 -1.68 11.37
C VAL A 50 -4.77 -1.01 10.86
N GLN A 51 -4.73 -0.58 9.60
CA GLN A 51 -5.86 0.01 8.89
C GLN A 51 -6.40 -0.91 7.81
N PHE A 52 -7.66 -0.69 7.45
CA PHE A 52 -8.32 -1.36 6.34
C PHE A 52 -8.73 -0.33 5.29
N GLY A 53 -8.63 -0.71 4.03
CA GLY A 53 -9.04 0.15 2.94
C GLY A 53 -9.16 -0.58 1.63
N GLU A 54 -9.33 0.19 0.57
CA GLU A 54 -9.33 -0.32 -0.78
C GLU A 54 -8.02 -0.04 -1.48
N ASP A 55 -7.60 -0.94 -2.38
CA ASP A 55 -6.44 -0.74 -3.25
C ASP A 55 -6.69 0.35 -4.30
N ARG A 56 -6.65 1.61 -3.85
CA ARG A 56 -6.87 2.81 -4.65
C ARG A 56 -5.71 3.08 -5.62
N LEU A 57 -4.52 2.57 -5.31
CA LEU A 57 -3.33 2.70 -6.16
C LEU A 57 -3.13 1.52 -7.12
N GLY A 58 -4.00 0.51 -7.09
CA GLY A 58 -3.89 -0.66 -7.95
C GLY A 58 -2.61 -1.47 -7.71
N LEU A 59 -2.09 -1.48 -6.49
CA LEU A 59 -0.90 -2.21 -6.08
C LEU A 59 -0.99 -3.71 -6.40
N PHE A 60 -2.19 -4.28 -6.38
CA PHE A 60 -2.47 -5.68 -6.65
C PHE A 60 -3.19 -5.92 -7.98
N LYS A 61 -3.45 -4.88 -8.76
CA LYS A 61 -3.96 -5.04 -10.13
C LYS A 61 -2.87 -5.67 -11.00
N ARG A 62 -3.25 -6.68 -11.79
CA ARG A 62 -2.39 -7.18 -12.88
C ARG A 62 -2.21 -6.04 -13.89
N TRP A 63 -1.06 -5.39 -13.91
CA TRP A 63 -0.67 -4.57 -15.05
C TRP A 63 -0.46 -5.52 -16.24
N LYS A 64 -1.36 -5.45 -17.22
CA LYS A 64 -1.06 -5.93 -18.57
C LYS A 64 0.00 -4.99 -19.15
N LEU A 65 1.26 -5.27 -18.90
CA LEU A 65 2.37 -4.66 -19.63
C LEU A 65 2.26 -5.13 -21.09
N TRP A 66 1.60 -4.34 -21.93
CA TRP A 66 1.87 -4.39 -23.35
C TRP A 66 3.26 -3.78 -23.54
N LYS A 67 4.28 -4.63 -23.60
CA LYS A 67 5.55 -4.26 -24.24
C LYS A 67 5.23 -4.06 -25.73
N VAL A 68 5.04 -2.80 -26.14
CA VAL A 68 5.26 -2.45 -27.55
C VAL A 68 6.71 -2.01 -27.65
N LYS A 69 7.41 -2.71 -28.52
CA LYS A 69 8.85 -2.71 -28.77
C LYS A 69 9.25 -1.50 -29.60
#